data_AF-A0A2V6MWR4-F1
#
_entry.id   AF-A0A2V6MWR4-F1
#
_cell.length_a   1.000
_cell.length_b   1.000
_cell.length_c   1.000
_cell.angle_alpha   90.00
_cell.angle_beta   90.00
_cell.angle_gamma   90.00
#
_symmetry.space_group_name_H-M   'P 1'
#
loop_
_entity.id
_entity.type
_entity.pdbx_description
1 polymer ?
#
loop_
_entity_poly.entity_id
_entity_poly.type
_entity_poly.pdbx_seq_one_letter_code
_entity_poly.pdbx_strand_id
1 'polypeptide(L)' 'IPGNTFHTARVIGRRRWFLGASTEWPGVEPVDVEIGNVDALATKYPQVAHDLRTFPVPVKE' A
#
# COMPACT_ATOMS: atom_id res chain seq x y z
N ILE A 1 -2.90 -1.64 -11.08
CA ILE A 1 -1.55 -1.97 -10.57
C ILE A 1 -1.33 -3.46 -10.84
N PRO A 2 -0.13 -3.95 -11.23
CA PRO A 2 0.03 -5.37 -11.52
C PRO A 2 -0.35 -6.24 -10.32
N GLY A 3 -1.01 -7.37 -10.57
CA GLY A 3 -1.36 -8.33 -9.52
C GLY A 3 -0.13 -8.84 -8.77
N ASN A 4 -0.33 -9.27 -7.53
CA ASN A 4 0.74 -9.74 -6.64
C ASN A 4 1.83 -8.68 -6.33
N THR A 5 1.43 -7.40 -6.26
CA THR A 5 2.30 -6.30 -5.82
C THR A 5 1.69 -5.57 -4.62
N PHE A 6 2.54 -5.29 -3.62
CA PHE A 6 2.18 -4.36 -2.56
C PHE A 6 2.23 -2.93 -3.10
N HIS A 7 1.18 -2.17 -2.86
CA HIS A 7 1.10 -0.78 -3.25
C HIS A 7 0.46 0.05 -2.15
N THR A 8 0.88 1.32 -2.07
CA THR A 8 0.33 2.32 -1.17
C THR A 8 0.44 3.68 -1.84
N ALA A 9 -0.40 4.64 -1.44
CA ALA A 9 -0.43 5.98 -1.98
C ALA A 9 -0.45 7.02 -0.86
N ARG A 10 0.26 8.14 -1.07
CA ARG A 10 0.22 9.30 -0.17
C ARG A 10 -0.02 10.58 -0.97
N VAL A 11 -0.80 11.50 -0.42
CA VAL A 11 -0.94 12.85 -0.96
C VAL A 11 0.33 13.64 -0.63
N ILE A 12 0.94 14.27 -1.63
CA ILE A 12 2.16 15.09 -1.48
C ILE A 12 1.89 16.58 -1.75
N GLY A 13 2.74 17.44 -1.19
CA GLY A 13 2.67 18.89 -1.38
C GLY A 13 1.59 19.58 -0.53
N ARG A 14 1.12 20.76 -0.99
CA ARG A 14 0.15 21.60 -0.25
C ARG A 14 -1.30 21.09 -0.28
N ARG A 15 -1.58 20.01 -1.01
CA ARG A 15 -2.94 19.46 -1.15
C ARG A 15 -3.25 18.51 0.00
N ARG A 16 -4.51 18.47 0.42
CA ARG A 16 -4.96 17.69 1.59
C ARG A 16 -5.79 16.45 1.26
N TRP A 17 -6.19 16.26 0.00
CA TRP A 17 -7.04 15.15 -0.41
C TRP A 17 -6.76 14.72 -1.84
N PHE A 18 -7.09 13.48 -2.12
CA PHE A 18 -7.13 12.86 -3.43
C PHE A 18 -8.45 12.10 -3.56
N LEU A 19 -9.17 12.32 -4.66
CA LEU A 19 -10.36 11.54 -5.01
C LEU A 19 -9.99 10.68 -6.21
N GLY A 20 -10.09 9.36 -6.04
CA GLY A 20 -9.80 8.40 -7.09
C GLY A 20 -10.76 7.23 -7.05
N ALA A 21 -10.77 6.48 -8.14
CA ALA A 21 -11.48 5.20 -8.26
C ALA A 21 -10.53 4.20 -8.92
N SER A 22 -10.65 2.93 -8.53
CA SER A 22 -9.98 1.80 -9.16
C SER A 22 -11.00 0.73 -9.54
N THR A 23 -10.64 -0.07 -10.52
CA THR A 23 -11.37 -1.27 -10.92
C THR A 23 -10.38 -2.42 -10.90
N GLU A 24 -10.76 -3.53 -10.29
CA GLU A 24 -9.98 -4.77 -10.30
C GLU A 24 -10.72 -5.82 -11.15
N TRP A 25 -9.96 -6.68 -11.83
CA TRP A 25 -10.51 -7.77 -12.64
C TRP A 25 -9.69 -9.07 -12.45
N PRO A 26 -10.32 -10.20 -12.06
CA PRO A 26 -11.72 -10.34 -11.66
C PRO A 26 -12.07 -9.50 -10.41
N GLY A 27 -13.36 -9.38 -10.10
CA GLY A 27 -13.81 -8.58 -8.95
C GLY A 27 -13.09 -8.97 -7.65
N VAL A 28 -12.84 -8.00 -6.78
CA VAL A 28 -12.10 -8.21 -5.53
C VAL A 28 -13.00 -8.79 -4.44
N GLU A 29 -12.54 -9.84 -3.79
CA GLU A 29 -13.12 -10.40 -2.58
C GLU A 29 -12.20 -10.11 -1.38
N PRO A 30 -12.72 -10.10 -0.13
CA PRO A 30 -11.87 -9.90 1.05
C PRO A 30 -10.70 -10.88 1.16
N VAL A 31 -10.83 -12.09 0.59
CA VAL A 31 -9.79 -13.13 0.59
C VAL A 31 -8.60 -12.78 -0.31
N ASP A 32 -8.79 -11.85 -1.25
CA ASP A 32 -7.76 -11.42 -2.20
C ASP A 32 -6.87 -10.30 -1.62
N VAL A 33 -7.22 -9.77 -0.44
CA VAL A 33 -6.54 -8.62 0.17
C VAL A 33 -5.53 -9.07 1.21
N GLU A 34 -4.25 -8.77 0.97
CA GLU A 34 -3.16 -8.91 1.93
C GLU A 34 -2.70 -7.54 2.44
N ILE A 35 -2.76 -7.33 3.77
CA ILE A 35 -2.18 -6.14 4.40
C ILE A 35 -0.68 -6.35 4.61
N GLY A 36 0.13 -5.53 3.96
CA GLY A 36 1.59 -5.62 4.03
C GLY A 36 2.15 -5.37 5.43
N ASN A 37 3.00 -6.29 5.91
CA ASN A 37 3.83 -6.08 7.09
C ASN A 37 5.06 -5.25 6.71
N VAL A 38 5.13 -4.01 7.19
CA VAL A 38 6.19 -3.05 6.84
C VAL A 38 7.59 -3.58 7.17
N ASP A 39 7.78 -4.23 8.32
CA ASP A 39 9.11 -4.73 8.72
C ASP A 39 9.55 -5.94 7.87
N ALA A 40 8.61 -6.83 7.56
CA ALA A 40 8.88 -7.96 6.67
C ALA A 40 9.23 -7.48 5.24
N LEU A 41 8.48 -6.49 4.73
CA LEU A 41 8.73 -5.90 3.41
C LEU A 41 10.05 -5.13 3.37
N ALA A 42 10.37 -4.36 4.42
CA ALA A 42 11.63 -3.63 4.52
C ALA A 42 12.84 -4.57 4.61
N THR A 43 12.68 -5.74 5.23
CA THR A 43 13.71 -6.79 5.24
C THR A 43 13.89 -7.43 3.87
N LYS A 44 12.78 -7.71 3.17
CA LYS A 44 12.80 -8.32 1.84
C LYS A 44 13.31 -7.37 0.75
N TYR A 45 13.03 -6.07 0.88
CA TYR A 45 13.37 -5.03 -0.09
C TYR A 45 14.18 -3.89 0.56
N PRO A 46 15.45 -4.15 0.93
CA PRO A 46 16.27 -3.19 1.69
C PRO A 46 16.46 -1.85 0.98
N GLN A 47 16.48 -1.83 -0.36
CA GLN A 47 16.66 -0.63 -1.16
C GLN A 47 15.53 0.41 -1.02
N VAL A 48 14.34 0.00 -0.59
CA VAL A 48 13.18 0.89 -0.35
C VAL A 48 12.75 0.90 1.11
N ALA A 49 13.54 0.29 2.01
CA ALA A 49 13.17 0.11 3.41
C ALA A 49 12.97 1.42 4.17
N HIS A 50 13.67 2.49 3.78
CA HIS A 50 13.45 3.82 4.35
C HIS A 50 12.08 4.37 3.94
N ASP A 51 11.75 4.32 2.66
CA ASP A 51 10.48 4.82 2.13
C ASP A 51 9.29 4.04 2.72
N LEU A 52 9.38 2.71 2.80
CA LEU A 52 8.34 1.86 3.39
C LEU A 52 8.00 2.28 4.82
N ARG A 53 9.01 2.60 5.64
CA ARG A 53 8.83 3.03 7.04
C ARG A 53 8.28 4.44 7.19
N THR A 54 8.21 5.23 6.11
CA THR A 54 7.60 6.58 6.15
C THR A 54 6.08 6.54 6.03
N PHE A 55 5.51 5.40 5.64
CA PHE A 55 4.06 5.23 5.57
C PHE A 55 3.48 4.89 6.94
N PRO A 56 2.30 5.44 7.28
CA PRO A 56 1.61 5.06 8.52
C PRO A 56 1.22 3.58 8.47
N VAL A 57 1.32 2.91 9.63
CA VAL A 57 0.86 1.53 9.78
C VAL A 57 -0.68 1.53 9.79
N PRO A 58 -1.34 0.61 9.06
CA PRO A 58 -2.78 0.47 9.13
C PRO A 58 -3.24 0.24 10.57
N VAL A 59 -4.26 0.99 11.01
CA VAL A 59 -4.93 0.72 12.28
C VAL A 59 -5.75 -0.55 12.09
N LYS A 60 -5.53 -1.58 12.92
CA LYS A 60 -6.45 -2.72 12.97
C LYS A 60 -7.71 -2.26 13.69
N GLU A 61 -8.85 -2.39 13.04
CA GLU A 61 -10.18 -2.29 13.68
C GLU A 61 -10.45 -3.50 14.58
#